data_AF-A0A535RHT8-F1
#
_entry.id   AF-A0A535RHT8-F1
#
_cell.length_a   1.000
_cell.length_b   1.000
_cell.length_c   1.000
_cell.angle_alpha   90.00
_cell.angle_beta   90.00
_cell.angle_gamma   90.00
#
_symmetry.space_group_name_H-M   'P 1'
#
loop_
_entity.id
_entity.type
_entity.pdbx_description
1 polymer ?
#
loop_
_entity_poly.entity_id
_entity_poly.type
_entity_poly.pdbx_seq_one_letter_code
_entity_poly.pdbx_strand_id
1 'polypeptide(L)'
;LGESLPLACGIALTMKMRKHDTIVMAPCGDGATNTGPFHEALNFASVQKLPIVFIIENNGYAYSTPTYKQFAIENLSDRAKAYGMPGESIDGNDVLQVMESVGRAIEHVRSGKGPTLVECKTFRVRGHSEADKADYVPPELREEWLKKDPIKRFEAYLTQENILTEAIQGEIEAKVKSIVEDAVRFAEQSPAPDGATVADYVFAPDGPIAIIGEPGADDPRYVNALDRRTGKPYNTVAEEPSTVSQFTPEEVGKR
;
A
#
# COMPACT_ATOMS: atom_id res chain seq x y z
N LEU A 1 -0.66 -12.70 -10.64
CA LEU A 1 -0.76 -11.26 -10.29
C LEU A 1 -2.23 -10.88 -10.24
N GLY A 2 -2.64 -10.01 -9.31
CA GLY A 2 -4.03 -9.52 -9.23
C GLY A 2 -5.00 -10.37 -8.38
N GLU A 3 -4.63 -11.58 -7.98
CA GLU A 3 -5.48 -12.47 -7.15
C GLU A 3 -5.83 -11.89 -5.76
N SER A 4 -5.01 -10.97 -5.26
CA SER A 4 -5.30 -10.27 -4.00
C SER A 4 -6.49 -9.31 -4.12
N LEU A 5 -6.87 -8.88 -5.33
CA LEU A 5 -7.92 -7.87 -5.53
C LEU A 5 -9.33 -8.43 -5.29
N PRO A 6 -9.71 -9.63 -5.79
CA PRO A 6 -10.96 -10.27 -5.38
C PRO A 6 -11.01 -10.57 -3.88
N LEU A 7 -9.89 -10.98 -3.27
CA LEU A 7 -9.80 -11.19 -1.83
C LEU A 7 -10.08 -9.88 -1.06
N ALA A 8 -9.47 -8.78 -1.48
CA ALA A 8 -9.72 -7.46 -0.92
C ALA A 8 -11.20 -7.04 -1.04
N CYS A 9 -11.87 -7.40 -2.14
CA CYS A 9 -13.31 -7.19 -2.29
C CYS A 9 -14.11 -8.02 -1.27
N GLY A 10 -13.73 -9.27 -1.00
CA GLY A 10 -14.36 -10.09 0.05
C GLY A 10 -14.23 -9.48 1.45
N ILE A 11 -13.05 -8.93 1.75
CA ILE A 11 -12.81 -8.19 3.01
C ILE A 11 -13.70 -6.94 3.06
N ALA A 12 -13.72 -6.13 2.00
CA ALA A 12 -14.52 -4.89 1.94
C ALA A 12 -16.02 -5.18 2.03
N LEU A 13 -16.50 -6.26 1.40
CA LEU A 13 -17.87 -6.73 1.53
C LEU A 13 -18.20 -7.11 2.97
N THR A 14 -17.28 -7.80 3.65
CA THR A 14 -17.46 -8.16 5.07
C THR A 14 -17.54 -6.93 5.96
N MET A 15 -16.63 -5.96 5.78
CA MET A 15 -16.66 -4.69 6.52
C MET A 15 -18.00 -3.98 6.33
N LYS A 16 -18.48 -3.91 5.08
CA LYS A 16 -19.78 -3.33 4.74
C LYS A 16 -20.95 -4.06 5.40
N MET A 17 -21.01 -5.39 5.29
CA MET A 17 -22.11 -6.20 5.84
C MET A 17 -22.17 -6.11 7.37
N ARG A 18 -21.01 -6.05 8.02
CA ARG A 18 -20.89 -5.91 9.48
C ARG A 18 -20.95 -4.46 9.98
N LYS A 19 -21.11 -3.50 9.07
CA LYS A 19 -21.20 -2.05 9.38
C LYS A 19 -19.97 -1.50 10.10
N HIS A 20 -18.79 -2.03 9.79
CA HIS A 20 -17.54 -1.38 10.18
C HIS A 20 -17.29 -0.17 9.29
N ASP A 21 -16.59 0.81 9.85
CA ASP A 21 -16.12 2.03 9.18
C ASP A 21 -14.74 1.85 8.50
N THR A 22 -14.25 0.61 8.47
CA THR A 22 -13.01 0.20 7.82
C THR A 22 -13.10 0.33 6.31
N ILE A 23 -12.07 0.91 5.71
CA ILE A 23 -11.87 1.00 4.26
C ILE A 23 -10.71 0.10 3.87
N VAL A 24 -10.89 -0.65 2.79
CA VAL A 24 -9.86 -1.55 2.28
C VAL A 24 -9.02 -0.82 1.22
N MET A 25 -7.70 -0.87 1.38
CA MET A 25 -6.76 -0.41 0.36
C MET A 25 -6.25 -1.62 -0.42
N ALA A 26 -6.32 -1.56 -1.74
CA ALA A 26 -5.98 -2.68 -2.62
C ALA A 26 -4.94 -2.27 -3.67
N PRO A 27 -3.64 -2.26 -3.31
CA PRO A 27 -2.56 -1.92 -4.23
C PRO A 27 -2.28 -3.05 -5.22
N CYS A 28 -1.92 -2.69 -6.46
CA CYS A 28 -1.34 -3.59 -7.44
C CYS A 28 -0.41 -2.84 -8.42
N GLY A 29 0.45 -3.55 -9.14
CA GLY A 29 1.31 -2.96 -10.17
C GLY A 29 0.61 -2.85 -11.54
N ASP A 30 1.20 -2.09 -12.47
CA ASP A 30 0.73 -1.93 -13.85
C ASP A 30 0.47 -3.28 -14.55
N GLY A 31 1.37 -4.25 -14.41
CA GLY A 31 1.21 -5.60 -14.98
C GLY A 31 0.01 -6.38 -14.45
N ALA A 32 -0.37 -6.18 -13.19
CA ALA A 32 -1.52 -6.86 -12.60
C ALA A 32 -2.84 -6.38 -13.21
N THR A 33 -2.88 -5.19 -13.80
CA THR A 33 -4.11 -4.63 -14.37
C THR A 33 -4.61 -5.39 -15.59
N ASN A 34 -3.76 -6.18 -16.26
CA ASN A 34 -4.12 -6.97 -17.43
C ASN A 34 -4.58 -8.40 -17.12
N THR A 35 -4.79 -8.74 -15.84
CA THR A 35 -5.32 -10.06 -15.46
C THR A 35 -6.84 -10.00 -15.29
N GLY A 36 -7.52 -11.12 -15.55
CA GLY A 36 -8.97 -11.26 -15.29
C GLY A 36 -9.39 -10.82 -13.88
N PRO A 37 -8.69 -11.27 -12.81
CA PRO A 37 -8.97 -10.87 -11.43
C PRO A 37 -9.05 -9.36 -11.19
N PHE A 38 -8.23 -8.54 -11.88
CA PHE A 38 -8.33 -7.08 -11.79
C PHE A 38 -9.69 -6.58 -12.27
N HIS A 39 -10.10 -7.00 -13.47
CA HIS A 39 -11.35 -6.57 -14.09
C HIS A 39 -12.58 -7.08 -13.31
N GLU A 40 -12.52 -8.32 -12.82
CA GLU A 40 -13.57 -8.92 -12.00
C GLU A 40 -13.73 -8.21 -10.66
N ALA A 41 -12.62 -7.90 -9.98
CA ALA A 41 -12.62 -7.19 -8.71
C ALA A 41 -13.22 -5.78 -8.83
N LEU A 42 -12.78 -4.99 -9.82
CA LEU A 42 -13.30 -3.64 -10.04
C LEU A 42 -14.80 -3.66 -10.33
N ASN A 43 -15.26 -4.56 -11.20
CA ASN A 43 -16.68 -4.70 -11.52
C ASN A 43 -17.51 -5.09 -10.28
N PHE A 44 -17.08 -6.12 -9.54
CA PHE A 44 -17.79 -6.58 -8.37
C PHE A 44 -17.85 -5.49 -7.28
N ALA A 45 -16.73 -4.81 -7.03
CA ALA A 45 -16.66 -3.70 -6.08
C ALA A 45 -17.62 -2.56 -6.43
N SER A 46 -17.72 -2.21 -7.71
CA SER A 46 -18.64 -1.18 -8.19
C SER A 46 -20.10 -1.57 -7.98
N VAL A 47 -20.49 -2.76 -8.44
CA VAL A 47 -21.88 -3.26 -8.32
C VAL A 47 -22.30 -3.32 -6.85
N GLN A 48 -21.41 -3.80 -5.99
CA GLN A 48 -21.68 -3.93 -4.56
C GLN A 48 -21.46 -2.62 -3.79
N LYS A 49 -20.99 -1.54 -4.42
CA LYS A 49 -20.58 -0.28 -3.78
C LYS A 49 -19.73 -0.53 -2.53
N LEU A 50 -18.63 -1.25 -2.72
CA LEU A 50 -17.76 -1.68 -1.61
C LEU A 50 -16.91 -0.53 -1.06
N PRO A 51 -16.57 -0.56 0.25
CA PRO A 51 -15.68 0.41 0.86
C PRO A 51 -14.20 0.10 0.53
N ILE A 52 -13.80 0.23 -0.74
CA ILE A 52 -12.45 -0.13 -1.23
C ILE A 52 -11.86 0.94 -2.15
N VAL A 53 -10.57 1.24 -1.94
CA VAL A 53 -9.75 2.07 -2.84
C VAL A 53 -8.75 1.16 -3.54
N PHE A 54 -8.84 1.07 -4.87
CA PHE A 54 -7.84 0.41 -5.68
C PHE A 54 -6.70 1.39 -5.98
N ILE A 55 -5.46 0.95 -5.74
CA ILE A 55 -4.26 1.75 -6.03
C ILE A 55 -3.44 0.99 -7.08
N ILE A 56 -3.07 1.67 -8.16
CA ILE A 56 -2.14 1.15 -9.15
C ILE A 56 -0.81 1.85 -8.96
N GLU A 57 0.22 1.11 -8.57
CA GLU A 57 1.61 1.54 -8.59
C GLU A 57 2.18 1.31 -10.00
N ASN A 58 1.93 2.27 -10.89
CA ASN A 58 2.39 2.18 -12.27
C ASN A 58 3.86 2.60 -12.35
N ASN A 59 4.75 1.62 -12.31
CA ASN A 59 6.20 1.87 -12.35
C ASN A 59 6.80 1.86 -13.77
N GLY A 60 5.94 1.73 -14.80
CA GLY A 60 6.32 1.67 -16.21
C GLY A 60 6.70 0.28 -16.75
N TYR A 61 6.84 -0.74 -15.90
CA TYR A 61 7.31 -2.07 -16.30
C TYR A 61 6.72 -3.24 -15.49
N ALA A 62 6.10 -4.20 -16.20
CA ALA A 62 5.82 -5.53 -15.68
C ALA A 62 7.01 -6.45 -15.96
N TYR A 63 7.86 -6.67 -14.93
CA TYR A 63 9.18 -7.26 -15.11
C TYR A 63 9.98 -6.49 -16.15
N SER A 64 10.13 -7.03 -17.37
CA SER A 64 10.82 -6.45 -18.52
C SER A 64 9.90 -5.88 -19.60
N THR A 65 8.58 -6.02 -19.43
CA THR A 65 7.61 -5.57 -20.43
C THR A 65 7.19 -4.12 -20.14
N PRO A 66 7.57 -3.14 -20.99
CA PRO A 66 7.15 -1.76 -20.80
C PRO A 66 5.65 -1.58 -21.03
N THR A 67 5.04 -0.59 -20.38
CA THR A 67 3.58 -0.34 -20.41
C THR A 67 2.98 -0.21 -21.82
N TYR A 68 3.70 0.41 -22.77
CA TYR A 68 3.22 0.54 -24.16
C TYR A 68 3.08 -0.81 -24.90
N LYS A 69 3.67 -1.90 -24.38
CA LYS A 69 3.45 -3.27 -24.88
C LYS A 69 2.39 -4.04 -24.08
N GLN A 70 1.89 -3.46 -22.99
CA GLN A 70 0.92 -4.09 -22.11
C GLN A 70 -0.51 -3.61 -22.38
N PHE A 71 -0.69 -2.31 -22.65
CA PHE A 71 -1.99 -1.71 -22.87
C PHE A 71 -1.89 -0.47 -23.76
N ALA A 72 -2.99 -0.16 -24.45
CA ALA A 72 -3.05 0.94 -25.43
C ALA A 72 -3.55 2.28 -24.84
N ILE A 73 -4.10 2.27 -23.63
CA ILE A 73 -4.57 3.48 -22.94
C ILE A 73 -3.39 4.25 -22.34
N GLU A 74 -3.51 5.57 -22.26
CA GLU A 74 -2.46 6.42 -21.69
C GLU A 74 -2.43 6.33 -20.15
N ASN A 75 -3.61 6.31 -19.53
CA ASN A 75 -3.78 6.27 -18.09
C ASN A 75 -4.55 5.00 -17.70
N LEU A 76 -4.03 4.21 -16.77
CA LEU A 76 -4.75 3.05 -16.25
C LEU A 76 -6.00 3.45 -15.47
N SER A 77 -6.04 4.66 -14.92
CA SER A 77 -7.25 5.22 -14.29
C SER A 77 -8.43 5.33 -15.24
N ASP A 78 -8.21 5.44 -16.57
CA ASP A 78 -9.29 5.49 -17.57
C ASP A 78 -10.17 4.22 -17.57
N ARG A 79 -9.62 3.09 -17.10
CA ARG A 79 -10.37 1.84 -16.95
C ARG A 79 -11.50 1.95 -15.93
N ALA A 80 -11.38 2.85 -14.94
CA ALA A 80 -12.39 3.09 -13.91
C ALA A 80 -13.78 3.36 -14.50
N LYS A 81 -13.82 4.11 -15.61
CA LYS A 81 -15.05 4.47 -16.32
C LYS A 81 -15.83 3.25 -16.80
N ALA A 82 -15.14 2.19 -17.23
CA ALA A 82 -15.79 0.95 -17.68
C ALA A 82 -16.56 0.24 -16.56
N TYR A 83 -16.23 0.53 -15.30
CA TYR A 83 -16.86 -0.03 -14.11
C TYR A 83 -17.76 0.96 -13.37
N GLY A 84 -17.97 2.17 -13.92
CA GLY A 84 -18.79 3.18 -13.28
C GLY A 84 -18.25 3.70 -11.94
N MET A 85 -16.92 3.68 -11.75
CA MET A 85 -16.24 4.27 -10.59
C MET A 85 -15.35 5.45 -11.01
N PRO A 86 -15.04 6.40 -10.12
CA PRO A 86 -14.08 7.45 -10.41
C PRO A 86 -12.65 6.88 -10.50
N GLY A 87 -11.87 7.44 -11.41
CA GLY A 87 -10.46 7.13 -11.62
C GLY A 87 -9.63 8.42 -11.66
N GLU A 88 -8.47 8.42 -11.01
CA GLU A 88 -7.53 9.54 -11.04
C GLU A 88 -6.10 9.03 -11.28
N SER A 89 -5.34 9.69 -12.15
CA SER A 89 -3.89 9.43 -12.31
C SER A 89 -3.09 10.60 -11.76
N ILE A 90 -2.10 10.29 -10.94
CA ILE A 90 -1.29 11.26 -10.20
C ILE A 90 0.21 11.00 -10.37
N ASP A 91 1.02 11.99 -10.04
CA ASP A 91 2.46 11.82 -9.83
C ASP A 91 2.68 11.02 -8.54
N GLY A 92 3.01 9.74 -8.68
CA GLY A 92 3.28 8.84 -7.56
C GLY A 92 4.55 9.18 -6.79
N ASN A 93 5.40 10.09 -7.31
CA ASN A 93 6.58 10.59 -6.62
C ASN A 93 6.36 11.94 -5.93
N ASP A 94 5.14 12.50 -5.98
CA ASP A 94 4.74 13.64 -5.16
C ASP A 94 3.95 13.15 -3.94
N VAL A 95 4.61 13.09 -2.79
CA VAL A 95 4.01 12.60 -1.53
C VAL A 95 2.77 13.39 -1.15
N LEU A 96 2.77 14.72 -1.35
CA LEU A 96 1.64 15.57 -1.01
C LEU A 96 0.44 15.29 -1.93
N GLN A 97 0.69 15.16 -3.23
CA GLN A 97 -0.37 14.81 -4.19
C GLN A 97 -0.95 13.41 -3.90
N VAL A 98 -0.11 12.44 -3.54
CA VAL A 98 -0.55 11.10 -3.14
C VAL A 98 -1.43 11.18 -1.88
N MET A 99 -0.99 11.89 -0.85
CA MET A 99 -1.77 12.06 0.38
C MET A 99 -3.13 12.72 0.12
N GLU A 100 -3.16 13.79 -0.66
CA GLU A 100 -4.39 14.52 -0.99
C GLU A 100 -5.36 13.64 -1.79
N SER A 101 -4.87 12.97 -2.83
CA SER A 101 -5.70 12.20 -3.76
C SER A 101 -6.23 10.92 -3.13
N VAL A 102 -5.38 10.20 -2.37
CA VAL A 102 -5.82 9.04 -1.60
C VAL A 102 -6.76 9.46 -0.47
N GLY A 103 -6.54 10.61 0.17
CA GLY A 103 -7.47 11.19 1.13
C GLY A 103 -8.87 11.42 0.55
N ARG A 104 -8.97 12.07 -0.61
CA ARG A 104 -10.25 12.27 -1.33
C ARG A 104 -10.91 10.94 -1.72
N ALA A 105 -10.11 9.97 -2.16
CA ALA A 105 -10.60 8.63 -2.48
C ALA A 105 -11.20 7.94 -1.22
N ILE A 106 -10.49 7.99 -0.09
CA ILE A 106 -10.95 7.48 1.20
C ILE A 106 -12.27 8.15 1.61
N GLU A 107 -12.39 9.48 1.51
CA GLU A 107 -13.64 10.19 1.83
C GLU A 107 -14.80 9.80 0.90
N HIS A 108 -14.53 9.66 -0.40
CA HIS A 108 -15.52 9.21 -1.38
C HIS A 108 -16.07 7.83 -0.99
N VAL A 109 -15.18 6.89 -0.74
CA VAL A 109 -15.50 5.52 -0.36
C VAL A 109 -16.25 5.49 0.98
N ARG A 110 -15.79 6.26 1.97
CA ARG A 110 -16.41 6.39 3.30
C ARG A 110 -17.85 6.91 3.22
N SER A 111 -18.13 7.80 2.27
CA SER A 111 -19.48 8.34 2.03
C SER A 111 -20.45 7.35 1.37
N GLY A 112 -20.01 6.12 1.10
CA GLY A 112 -20.85 5.05 0.54
C GLY A 112 -21.13 5.18 -0.96
N LYS A 113 -20.38 6.04 -1.66
CA LYS A 113 -20.55 6.27 -3.11
C LYS A 113 -20.01 5.13 -3.99
N GLY A 114 -19.26 4.20 -3.39
CA GLY A 114 -18.68 3.04 -4.07
C GLY A 114 -17.15 3.11 -4.08
N PRO A 115 -16.50 2.20 -4.81
CA PRO A 115 -15.04 2.14 -4.88
C PRO A 115 -14.45 3.30 -5.69
N THR A 116 -13.13 3.46 -5.63
CA THR A 116 -12.36 4.40 -6.46
C THR A 116 -11.09 3.74 -6.99
N LEU A 117 -10.54 4.26 -8.09
CA LEU A 117 -9.26 3.84 -8.65
C LEU A 117 -8.27 5.01 -8.66
N VAL A 118 -7.10 4.83 -8.08
CA VAL A 118 -6.00 5.82 -8.11
C VAL A 118 -4.78 5.19 -8.76
N GLU A 119 -4.29 5.79 -9.84
CA GLU A 119 -3.05 5.39 -10.52
C GLU A 119 -1.91 6.33 -10.09
N CYS A 120 -0.97 5.80 -9.32
CA CYS A 120 0.26 6.47 -8.95
C CYS A 120 1.33 6.18 -10.01
N LYS A 121 1.64 7.16 -10.87
CA LYS A 121 2.72 7.05 -11.84
C LYS A 121 4.06 7.23 -11.15
N THR A 122 4.87 6.18 -11.10
CA THR A 122 6.16 6.13 -10.42
C THR A 122 7.17 5.34 -11.27
N PHE A 123 8.30 4.94 -10.68
CA PHE A 123 9.32 4.19 -11.38
C PHE A 123 10.15 3.30 -10.46
N ARG A 124 10.37 2.06 -10.91
CA ARG A 124 11.25 1.11 -10.21
C ARG A 124 12.68 1.34 -10.67
N VAL A 125 13.45 2.08 -9.88
CA VAL A 125 14.83 2.46 -10.20
C VAL A 125 15.78 1.24 -10.31
N ARG A 126 15.54 0.21 -9.50
CA ARG A 126 16.33 -1.03 -9.44
C ARG A 126 15.71 -2.17 -10.26
N GLY A 127 16.41 -3.30 -10.31
CA GLY A 127 15.91 -4.58 -10.81
C GLY A 127 14.51 -4.95 -10.32
N HIS A 128 13.80 -5.78 -11.07
CA HIS A 128 12.54 -6.38 -10.60
C HIS A 128 12.72 -7.18 -9.32
N SER A 129 13.89 -7.79 -9.16
CA SER A 129 14.33 -8.48 -7.97
C SER A 129 15.84 -8.29 -7.81
N GLU A 130 16.41 -8.72 -6.68
CA GLU A 130 17.86 -8.65 -6.43
C GLU A 130 18.72 -9.35 -7.50
N ALA A 131 18.15 -10.32 -8.22
CA ALA A 131 18.84 -11.03 -9.30
C ALA A 131 18.68 -10.38 -10.68
N ASP A 132 17.82 -9.37 -10.81
CA ASP A 132 17.53 -8.70 -12.09
C ASP A 132 18.37 -7.44 -12.25
N LYS A 133 19.16 -7.39 -13.33
CA LYS A 133 20.02 -6.25 -13.65
C LYS A 133 19.26 -5.07 -14.29
N ALA A 134 18.02 -5.28 -14.74
CA ALA A 134 17.22 -4.28 -15.45
C ALA A 134 17.88 -3.70 -16.71
N ASP A 135 18.63 -4.51 -17.45
CA ASP A 135 19.30 -4.10 -18.71
C ASP A 135 18.31 -3.75 -19.84
N TYR A 136 17.05 -4.16 -19.71
CA TYR A 136 15.95 -3.81 -20.62
C TYR A 136 15.37 -2.41 -20.39
N VAL A 137 15.80 -1.71 -19.34
CA VAL A 137 15.41 -0.34 -19.03
C VAL A 137 16.48 0.61 -19.59
N PRO A 138 16.13 1.53 -20.50
CA PRO A 138 17.07 2.51 -21.02
C PRO A 138 17.74 3.31 -19.88
N PRO A 139 19.08 3.45 -19.87
CA PRO A 139 19.79 4.22 -18.84
C PRO A 139 19.29 5.65 -18.71
N GLU A 140 18.95 6.30 -19.83
CA GLU A 140 18.50 7.68 -19.90
C GLU A 140 17.16 7.85 -19.16
N LEU A 141 16.25 6.89 -19.35
CA LEU A 141 14.98 6.86 -18.64
C LEU A 141 15.19 6.73 -17.13
N ARG A 142 16.15 5.89 -16.70
CA ARG A 142 16.48 5.75 -15.28
C ARG A 142 17.02 7.06 -14.70
N GLU A 143 17.89 7.75 -15.42
CA GLU A 143 18.43 9.06 -15.00
C GLU A 143 17.35 10.13 -14.89
N GLU A 144 16.37 10.15 -15.80
CA GLU A 144 15.23 11.06 -15.71
C GLU A 144 14.40 10.82 -14.45
N TRP A 145 14.13 9.56 -14.11
CA TRP A 145 13.36 9.22 -12.92
C TRP A 145 14.12 9.41 -11.62
N LEU A 146 15.45 9.25 -11.61
CA LEU A 146 16.29 9.59 -10.46
C LEU A 146 16.26 11.08 -10.10
N LYS A 147 15.99 11.97 -11.07
CA LYS A 147 15.78 13.41 -10.80
C LYS A 147 14.43 13.68 -10.14
N LYS A 148 13.50 12.73 -10.19
CA LYS A 148 12.16 12.79 -9.59
C LYS A 148 12.07 11.95 -8.33
N ASP A 149 13.18 11.76 -7.62
CA ASP A 149 13.23 10.99 -6.37
C ASP A 149 12.26 11.58 -5.34
N PRO A 150 11.24 10.83 -4.86
CA PRO A 150 10.24 11.34 -3.94
C PRO A 150 10.84 11.75 -2.59
N ILE A 151 11.90 11.09 -2.13
CA ILE A 151 12.55 11.41 -0.86
C ILE A 151 13.20 12.79 -0.98
N LYS A 152 14.06 12.99 -1.98
CA LYS A 152 14.75 14.26 -2.19
C LYS A 152 13.77 15.41 -2.44
N ARG A 153 12.70 15.15 -3.21
CA ARG A 153 11.66 16.14 -3.48
C ARG A 153 10.97 16.57 -2.19
N PHE A 154 10.61 15.62 -1.33
CA PHE A 154 9.91 15.91 -0.09
C PHE A 154 10.83 16.52 0.99
N GLU A 155 12.08 16.08 1.08
CA GLU A 155 13.11 16.71 1.92
C GLU A 155 13.29 18.20 1.57
N ALA A 156 13.39 18.51 0.27
CA ALA A 156 13.52 19.89 -0.20
C ALA A 156 12.30 20.74 0.21
N TYR A 157 11.09 20.20 0.05
CA TYR A 157 9.86 20.85 0.51
C TYR A 157 9.88 21.10 2.03
N LEU A 158 10.16 20.08 2.85
CA LEU A 158 10.17 20.23 4.31
C LEU A 158 11.26 21.18 4.80
N THR A 159 12.39 21.24 4.10
CA THR A 159 13.48 22.18 4.40
C THR A 159 13.05 23.61 4.10
N GLN A 160 12.40 23.82 2.95
CA GLN A 160 11.84 25.12 2.57
C GLN A 160 10.78 25.61 3.57
N GLU A 161 9.96 24.69 4.09
CA GLU A 161 8.97 24.97 5.13
C GLU A 161 9.56 25.09 6.55
N ASN A 162 10.89 24.99 6.70
CA ASN A 162 11.61 25.01 7.99
C ASN A 162 11.18 23.92 8.97
N ILE A 163 10.63 22.81 8.47
CA ILE A 163 10.22 21.64 9.25
C ILE A 163 11.38 20.66 9.42
N LEU A 164 12.12 20.41 8.34
CA LEU A 164 13.28 19.50 8.33
C LEU A 164 14.57 20.29 8.52
N THR A 165 15.17 20.19 9.72
CA THR A 165 16.51 20.71 10.01
C THR A 165 17.54 19.60 9.89
N GLU A 166 18.83 19.93 9.73
CA GLU A 166 19.92 18.95 9.74
C GLU A 166 19.91 18.06 11.00
N ALA A 167 19.56 18.64 12.15
CA ALA A 167 19.44 17.90 13.41
C ALA A 167 18.31 16.87 13.34
N ILE A 168 17.10 17.26 12.89
CA ILE A 168 15.95 16.36 12.75
C ILE A 168 16.25 15.27 11.71
N GLN A 169 16.87 15.63 10.60
CA GLN A 169 17.27 14.67 9.57
C GLN A 169 18.24 13.62 10.15
N GLY A 170 19.28 14.05 10.87
CA GLY A 170 20.23 13.16 11.52
C GLY A 170 19.58 12.25 12.57
N GLU A 171 18.60 12.75 13.33
CA GLU A 171 17.81 11.95 14.27
C GLU A 171 16.98 10.87 13.56
N ILE A 172 16.30 11.21 12.46
CA ILE A 172 15.52 10.27 11.65
C ILE A 172 16.43 9.18 11.07
N GLU A 173 17.56 9.56 10.46
CA GLU A 173 18.52 8.63 9.87
C GLU A 173 19.08 7.66 10.91
N ALA A 174 19.51 8.17 12.08
CA ALA A 174 20.02 7.34 13.17
C ALA A 174 18.95 6.37 13.69
N LYS A 175 17.70 6.84 13.84
CA LYS A 175 16.58 6.01 14.29
C LYS A 175 16.25 4.90 13.28
N VAL A 176 16.13 5.23 11.99
CA VAL A 176 15.86 4.25 10.93
C VAL A 176 16.97 3.21 10.87
N LYS A 177 18.24 3.65 10.94
CA LYS A 177 19.40 2.75 10.96
C LYS A 177 19.32 1.77 12.14
N SER A 178 19.06 2.26 13.35
CA SER A 178 18.92 1.40 14.53
C SER A 178 17.80 0.36 14.36
N ILE A 179 16.64 0.77 13.83
CA ILE A 179 15.51 -0.14 13.58
C ILE A 179 15.89 -1.25 12.59
N VAL A 180 16.57 -0.90 11.51
CA VAL A 180 17.00 -1.88 10.49
C VAL A 180 18.07 -2.82 11.05
N GLU A 181 19.07 -2.30 11.76
CA GLU A 181 20.13 -3.12 12.37
C GLU A 181 19.55 -4.10 13.39
N ASP A 182 18.59 -3.67 14.21
CA ASP A 182 17.93 -4.54 15.18
C ASP A 182 17.05 -5.59 14.52
N ALA A 183 16.35 -5.25 13.42
CA ALA A 183 15.57 -6.21 12.65
C ALA A 183 16.45 -7.28 11.99
N VAL A 184 17.59 -6.88 11.41
CA VAL A 184 18.58 -7.81 10.83
C VAL A 184 19.14 -8.71 11.92
N ARG A 185 19.59 -8.13 13.05
CA ARG A 185 20.11 -8.89 14.19
C ARG A 185 19.10 -9.91 14.70
N PHE A 186 17.84 -9.52 14.84
CA PHE A 186 16.77 -10.43 15.25
C PHE A 186 16.58 -11.58 14.24
N ALA A 187 16.59 -11.29 12.94
CA ALA A 187 16.46 -12.30 11.91
C ALA A 187 17.64 -13.29 11.90
N GLU A 188 18.88 -12.79 12.02
CA GLU A 188 20.10 -13.61 12.05
C GLU A 188 20.24 -14.47 13.31
N GLN A 189 19.77 -13.96 14.46
CA GLN A 189 19.80 -14.68 15.73
C GLN A 189 18.60 -15.61 15.94
N SER A 190 17.56 -15.48 15.11
CA SER A 190 16.40 -16.36 15.17
C SER A 190 16.79 -17.78 14.81
N PRO A 191 16.31 -18.79 15.55
CA PRO A 191 16.58 -20.19 15.19
C PRO A 191 15.98 -20.50 13.82
N ALA A 192 16.62 -21.43 13.10
CA ALA A 192 16.01 -22.03 11.92
C ALA A 192 14.63 -22.62 12.30
N PRO A 193 13.63 -22.56 11.41
CA PRO A 193 12.32 -23.15 11.68
C PRO A 193 12.48 -24.65 11.94
N ASP A 194 11.76 -25.16 12.93
CA ASP A 194 11.70 -26.60 13.21
C ASP A 194 10.93 -27.30 12.09
N GLY A 195 11.57 -28.23 11.39
CA GLY A 195 10.96 -29.00 10.30
C GLY A 195 9.71 -29.77 10.72
N ALA A 196 9.54 -30.09 12.00
CA ALA A 196 8.33 -30.72 12.53
C ALA A 196 7.07 -29.82 12.40
N THR A 197 7.25 -28.50 12.33
CA THR A 197 6.15 -27.51 12.25
C THR A 197 5.66 -27.26 10.82
N VAL A 198 6.20 -27.95 9.81
CA VAL A 198 5.86 -27.72 8.40
C VAL A 198 4.37 -27.94 8.07
N ALA A 199 3.69 -28.79 8.84
CA ALA A 199 2.27 -29.09 8.67
C ALA A 199 1.35 -28.17 9.51
N ASP A 200 1.92 -27.33 10.37
CA ASP A 200 1.15 -26.39 11.19
C ASP A 200 0.47 -25.35 10.28
N TYR A 201 -0.71 -24.87 10.71
CA TYR A 201 -1.51 -23.84 10.01
C TYR A 201 -2.01 -24.20 8.61
N VAL A 202 -1.86 -25.44 8.14
CA VAL A 202 -2.50 -25.95 6.91
C VAL A 202 -4.03 -25.96 7.06
N PHE A 203 -4.50 -26.26 8.26
CA PHE A 203 -5.91 -26.14 8.66
C PHE A 203 -6.01 -25.36 9.97
N ALA A 204 -7.11 -24.62 10.13
CA ALA A 204 -7.45 -24.03 11.41
C ALA A 204 -7.78 -25.14 12.41
N PRO A 205 -7.37 -25.03 13.68
CA PRO A 205 -7.92 -25.85 14.75
C PRO A 205 -9.42 -25.52 14.95
N ASP A 206 -10.18 -26.45 15.53
CA ASP A 206 -11.61 -26.27 15.77
C ASP A 206 -11.92 -24.98 16.58
N GLY A 207 -12.89 -24.17 16.14
CA GLY A 207 -13.35 -22.97 16.87
C GLY A 207 -13.98 -21.86 16.01
N PRO A 208 -14.60 -20.83 16.64
CA PRO A 208 -15.25 -19.72 15.94
C PRO A 208 -14.26 -18.69 15.38
N ILE A 209 -14.43 -18.30 14.11
CA ILE A 209 -13.61 -17.29 13.43
C ILE A 209 -14.00 -15.87 13.87
N ALA A 210 -13.06 -15.12 14.45
CA ALA A 210 -13.22 -13.71 14.80
C ALA A 210 -12.44 -12.79 13.83
N ILE A 211 -12.95 -11.59 13.55
CA ILE A 211 -12.28 -10.58 12.69
C ILE A 211 -11.69 -9.48 13.56
N ILE A 212 -10.58 -8.86 13.14
CA ILE A 212 -9.95 -7.71 13.81
C ILE A 212 -11.03 -6.67 14.20
N GLY A 213 -11.12 -6.38 15.50
CA GLY A 213 -12.15 -5.50 16.09
C GLY A 213 -13.31 -6.22 16.78
N GLU A 214 -13.39 -7.56 16.68
CA GLU A 214 -14.37 -8.39 17.40
C GLU A 214 -13.74 -9.14 18.59
N PRO A 215 -14.54 -9.52 19.61
CA PRO A 215 -14.05 -10.37 20.71
C PRO A 215 -13.43 -11.68 20.20
N GLY A 216 -12.21 -12.01 20.67
CA GLY A 216 -11.48 -13.21 20.27
C GLY A 216 -10.61 -13.06 19.01
N ALA A 217 -10.55 -11.86 18.42
CA ALA A 217 -9.69 -11.56 17.28
C ALA A 217 -8.20 -11.38 17.63
N ASP A 218 -7.83 -11.47 18.90
CA ASP A 218 -6.47 -11.51 19.43
C ASP A 218 -5.89 -12.93 19.47
N ASP A 219 -6.68 -13.93 19.07
CA ASP A 219 -6.26 -15.31 19.07
C ASP A 219 -5.22 -15.61 17.96
N PRO A 220 -4.04 -16.16 18.30
CA PRO A 220 -2.99 -16.51 17.32
C PRO A 220 -3.39 -17.64 16.36
N ARG A 221 -4.54 -18.30 16.56
CA ARG A 221 -5.11 -19.28 15.61
C ARG A 221 -5.47 -18.66 14.27
N TYR A 222 -5.71 -17.35 14.23
CA TYR A 222 -5.97 -16.60 13.01
C TYR A 222 -4.68 -15.94 12.53
N VAL A 223 -4.60 -15.55 11.26
CA VAL A 223 -3.44 -14.84 10.68
C VAL A 223 -3.37 -13.41 11.25
N ASN A 224 -3.19 -13.33 12.55
CA ASN A 224 -2.78 -12.16 13.30
C ASN A 224 -1.27 -12.30 13.38
N ALA A 225 -0.54 -11.50 12.61
CA ALA A 225 0.90 -11.43 12.79
C ALA A 225 1.16 -10.94 14.22
N LEU A 226 1.50 -11.82 15.16
CA LEU A 226 1.98 -11.37 16.46
C LEU A 226 3.40 -10.84 16.26
N ASP A 227 3.67 -9.63 16.74
CA ASP A 227 5.05 -9.18 16.93
C ASP A 227 5.64 -10.01 18.07
N ARG A 228 6.40 -11.05 17.70
CA ARG A 228 7.05 -11.96 18.66
C ARG A 228 8.06 -11.27 19.57
N ARG A 229 8.48 -10.03 19.27
CA ARG A 229 9.35 -9.23 20.15
C ARG A 229 8.56 -8.65 21.31
N THR A 230 7.28 -8.29 21.08
CA THR A 230 6.44 -7.60 22.06
C THR A 230 5.30 -8.46 22.61
N GLY A 231 5.03 -9.61 21.98
CA GLY A 231 3.91 -10.48 22.30
C GLY A 231 2.54 -9.88 21.95
N LYS A 232 2.50 -8.79 21.19
CA LYS A 232 1.27 -8.08 20.80
C LYS A 232 0.91 -8.35 19.33
N PRO A 233 -0.37 -8.32 18.95
CA PRO A 233 -0.74 -8.34 17.53
C PRO A 233 -0.15 -7.14 16.78
N TYR A 234 0.24 -7.35 15.51
CA TYR A 234 0.59 -6.26 14.59
C TYR A 234 -0.67 -5.45 14.33
N ASN A 235 -0.84 -4.40 15.12
CA ASN A 235 -1.83 -3.38 14.86
C ASN A 235 -1.08 -2.28 14.10
N THR A 236 -1.28 -2.17 12.79
CA THR A 236 -0.80 -0.98 12.02
C THR A 236 -1.50 0.30 12.46
N VAL A 237 -2.55 0.19 13.27
CA VAL A 237 -3.11 1.29 14.06
C VAL A 237 -2.50 1.18 15.46
N ALA A 238 -1.33 1.78 15.65
CA ALA A 238 -0.91 2.10 17.01
C ALA A 238 -1.97 3.01 17.62
N GLU A 239 -2.37 2.75 18.87
CA GLU A 239 -2.88 3.84 19.70
C GLU A 239 -1.75 4.87 19.75
N GLU A 240 -1.91 6.00 19.07
CA GLU A 240 -0.97 7.11 19.22
C GLU A 240 -0.88 7.44 20.72
N PRO A 241 0.33 7.56 21.30
CA PRO A 241 0.45 8.29 22.54
C PRO A 241 -0.10 9.69 22.27
N SER A 242 -1.03 10.12 23.11
CA SER A 242 -1.90 11.31 22.96
C SER A 242 -1.17 12.67 23.00
N THR A 243 0.01 12.78 22.37
CA THR A 243 0.87 13.96 22.43
C THR A 243 1.50 14.32 21.08
N VAL A 244 0.99 13.83 19.96
CA VAL A 244 1.27 14.46 18.66
C VAL A 244 0.16 15.47 18.40
N SER A 245 0.53 16.75 18.42
CA SER A 245 -0.35 17.86 18.03
C SER A 245 -1.03 17.51 16.70
N GLN A 246 -2.36 17.46 16.72
CA GLN A 246 -3.20 17.18 15.56
C GLN A 246 -2.89 18.21 14.47
N PHE A 247 -2.19 17.81 13.41
CA PHE A 247 -2.18 18.58 12.17
C PHE A 247 -3.55 18.39 11.51
N THR A 248 -4.38 19.43 11.57
CA THR A 248 -5.68 19.43 10.89
C THR A 248 -5.47 19.56 9.38
N PRO A 249 -6.20 18.78 8.54
CA PRO A 249 -6.12 18.88 7.07
C PRO A 249 -6.34 20.29 6.49
N GLU A 250 -6.91 21.21 7.27
CA GLU A 250 -7.15 22.61 6.87
C GLU A 250 -5.86 23.46 6.72
N GLU A 251 -4.71 22.97 7.19
CA GLU A 251 -3.43 23.69 7.12
C GLU A 251 -2.58 23.29 5.90
N VAL A 252 -2.83 22.11 5.31
CA VAL A 252 -2.14 21.63 4.11
C VAL A 252 -2.96 22.03 2.88
N GLY A 253 -2.91 23.30 2.50
CA GLY A 253 -3.66 23.80 1.34
C GLY A 253 -3.91 25.30 1.26
N LYS A 254 -3.37 26.09 2.20
CA LYS A 254 -3.39 27.56 2.12
C LYS A 254 -1.99 28.14 1.97
N ARG A 255 -1.42 28.01 0.76
CA ARG A 255 -0.73 29.07 0.00
C ARG A 255 -0.12 28.50 -1.28
#